data_AF-U2T990-F1
#
_entry.id   AF-U2T990-F1
#
_cell.length_a   1.000
_cell.length_b   1.000
_cell.length_c   1.000
_cell.angle_alpha   90.00
_cell.angle_beta   90.00
_cell.angle_gamma   90.00
#
_symmetry.space_group_name_H-M   'P 1'
#
loop_
_entity.id
_entity.type
_entity.pdbx_description
1 polymer ?
#
loop_
_entity_poly.entity_id
_entity_poly.type
_entity_poly.pdbx_seq_one_letter_code
_entity_poly.pdbx_strand_id
1 'polypeptide(L)' 'MDDLTGTADERRQRLSELAAEAELEAEWLQRQLALVLEEWARAESELRVAAERREDY' A
#
# COMPACT_ATOMS: atom_id res chain seq x y z
N MET A 1 3.26 15.39 7.86
CA MET A 1 2.84 14.09 8.43
C MET A 1 3.77 12.98 7.93
N ASP A 2 4.16 12.03 8.79
CA ASP A 2 5.06 10.91 8.41
C ASP A 2 4.31 9.86 7.57
N ASP A 3 5.05 9.09 6.76
CA ASP A 3 4.47 8.05 5.90
C ASP A 3 4.00 6.83 6.71
N LEU A 4 2.90 6.22 6.27
CA LEU A 4 2.37 5.00 6.88
C LEU A 4 3.26 3.82 6.53
N THR A 5 3.87 3.21 7.54
CA THR A 5 4.73 2.04 7.41
C THR A 5 4.15 0.83 8.17
N GLY A 6 4.67 -0.36 7.87
CA GLY A 6 4.24 -1.63 8.46
C GLY A 6 3.34 -2.45 7.55
N THR A 7 2.66 -3.43 8.14
CA THR A 7 1.70 -4.29 7.47
C THR A 7 0.47 -3.52 6.96
N ALA A 8 -0.27 -4.10 6.02
CA ALA A 8 -1.50 -3.49 5.50
C ALA A 8 -2.51 -3.18 6.61
N ASP A 9 -2.62 -4.06 7.61
CA ASP A 9 -3.52 -3.87 8.75
C ASP A 9 -3.07 -2.71 9.65
N GLU A 10 -1.78 -2.60 9.97
CA GLU A 10 -1.25 -1.48 10.76
C GLU A 10 -1.43 -0.13 10.05
N ARG A 11 -1.19 -0.10 8.72
CA ARG A 11 -1.38 1.12 7.91
C ARG A 11 -2.85 1.52 7.86
N ARG A 12 -3.77 0.56 7.71
CA ARG A 12 -5.22 0.79 7.73
C ARG A 12 -5.70 1.32 9.08
N GLN A 13 -5.22 0.72 10.18
CA GLN A 13 -5.56 1.16 11.53
C GLN A 13 -5.08 2.61 11.75
N ARG A 14 -3.81 2.91 11.48
CA ARG A 14 -3.25 4.26 11.62
C ARG A 14 -3.97 5.29 10.74
N LEU A 15 -4.32 4.94 9.51
CA LEU A 15 -5.10 5.84 8.65
C LEU A 15 -6.46 6.17 9.26
N SER A 16 -7.14 5.18 9.85
CA SER A 16 -8.42 5.38 10.52
C SER A 16 -8.31 6.25 11.77
N GLU A 17 -7.23 6.09 12.54
CA GLU A 17 -6.95 6.91 13.73
C GLU A 17 -6.70 8.37 13.31
N LEU A 18 -5.83 8.59 12.33
CA LEU A 18 -5.51 9.94 11.83
C LEU A 18 -6.73 10.65 11.22
N ALA A 19 -7.55 9.93 10.45
CA ALA A 19 -8.77 10.48 9.86
C ALA A 19 -9.85 10.85 10.90
N ALA A 20 -9.80 10.25 12.10
CA ALA A 20 -10.71 10.58 13.20
C ALA A 20 -10.25 11.82 13.99
N GLU A 21 -8.94 12.09 14.01
CA GLU A 21 -8.35 13.19 14.78
C GLU A 21 -8.30 14.52 14.02
N ALA A 22 -8.11 14.49 12.69
CA ALA A 22 -7.96 15.69 11.88
C ALA A 22 -8.29 15.47 10.39
N GLU A 23 -8.47 16.58 9.68
CA GLU A 23 -8.49 16.58 8.22
C GLU A 23 -7.07 16.28 7.68
N LEU A 24 -6.99 15.31 6.77
CA LEU A 24 -5.72 14.83 6.23
C LEU A 24 -5.26 15.73 5.08
N GLU A 25 -3.97 16.07 5.08
CA GLU A 25 -3.36 16.84 4.00
C GLU A 25 -3.45 16.08 2.66
N ALA A 26 -4.01 16.70 1.63
CA ALA A 26 -4.23 16.07 0.32
C ALA A 26 -2.91 15.57 -0.32
N GLU A 27 -1.83 16.33 -0.20
CA GLU A 27 -0.50 15.93 -0.70
C GLU A 27 0.04 14.69 0.03
N TRP A 28 -0.19 14.59 1.34
CA TRP A 28 0.21 13.42 2.12
C TRP A 28 -0.61 12.18 1.72
N LEU A 29 -1.92 12.33 1.53
CA LEU A 29 -2.79 11.25 1.03
C LEU A 29 -2.35 10.76 -0.35
N GLN A 30 -2.01 11.69 -1.26
CA GLN A 30 -1.52 11.34 -2.59
C GLN A 30 -0.21 10.55 -2.50
N ARG A 31 0.70 10.94 -1.61
CA ARG A 31 1.94 10.18 -1.36
C ARG A 31 1.67 8.78 -0.82
N GLN A 32 0.77 8.63 0.15
CA GLN A 32 0.40 7.31 0.68
C GLN A 32 -0.18 6.41 -0.42
N LEU A 33 -1.06 6.96 -1.26
CA LEU A 33 -1.67 6.22 -2.36
C LEU A 33 -0.62 5.78 -3.40
N ALA A 34 0.31 6.68 -3.76
CA ALA A 34 1.38 6.36 -4.71
C ALA A 34 2.25 5.19 -4.20
N LEU A 35 2.62 5.21 -2.91
CA LEU A 35 3.41 4.14 -2.28
C LEU A 35 2.67 2.79 -2.33
N VAL A 36 1.37 2.78 -1.97
CA VAL A 36 0.57 1.54 -1.98
C VAL A 36 0.40 0.99 -3.40
N LEU A 37 0.19 1.86 -4.39
CA LEU A 37 0.05 1.43 -5.79
C LEU A 37 1.35 0.85 -6.33
N GLU A 38 2.51 1.41 -5.97
CA GLU A 38 3.82 0.87 -6.35
C GLU A 38 4.08 -0.50 -5.72
N GLU A 39 3.82 -0.65 -4.42
CA GLU A 39 3.94 -1.93 -3.71
C GLU A 39 3.01 -2.99 -4.31
N TRP A 40 1.78 -2.61 -4.64
CA TRP A 40 0.81 -3.52 -5.26
C TRP A 40 1.27 -3.94 -6.66
N ALA A 41 1.70 -3.00 -7.51
CA ALA A 41 2.20 -3.32 -8.85
C ALA A 41 3.39 -4.30 -8.82
N ARG A 42 4.27 -4.16 -7.81
CA ARG A 42 5.36 -5.10 -7.57
C ARG A 42 4.85 -6.48 -7.17
N ALA A 43 3.92 -6.55 -6.23
CA ALA A 43 3.33 -7.81 -5.79
C ALA A 43 2.60 -8.54 -6.94
N GLU A 44 1.86 -7.82 -7.79
CA GLU A 44 1.22 -8.40 -8.99
C GLU A 44 2.24 -8.96 -9.97
N SER A 45 3.35 -8.27 -10.16
CA SER A 45 4.43 -8.73 -11.05
C SER A 45 5.07 -10.01 -10.51
N GLU A 46 5.31 -10.09 -9.19
CA GLU A 46 5.84 -11.28 -8.53
C GLU A 46 4.87 -12.47 -8.62
N LEU A 47 3.56 -12.22 -8.43
CA LEU A 47 2.52 -13.24 -8.58
C LEU A 47 2.42 -13.75 -10.02
N ARG A 48 2.53 -12.87 -11.02
CA ARG A 48 2.52 -13.25 -12.44
C ARG A 48 3.71 -14.16 -12.77
N VAL A 49 4.91 -13.79 -12.34
CA VAL A 49 6.12 -14.62 -12.52
C VAL A 49 5.97 -15.99 -11.84
N ALA A 50 5.37 -16.03 -10.64
CA ALA A 50 5.12 -17.29 -9.94
C ALA A 50 4.08 -18.17 -10.66
N ALA A 51 3.06 -17.57 -11.28
CA ALA A 51 2.06 -18.27 -12.07
C ALA A 51 2.66 -18.88 -13.35
N GLU A 52 3.43 -18.09 -14.11
CA GLU A 52 4.11 -18.55 -15.34
C GLU A 52 5.02 -19.76 -15.06
N ARG A 53 5.83 -19.70 -13.98
CA ARG A 53 6.69 -20.82 -13.56
C ARG A 53 5.94 -22.10 -13.23
N ARG A 54 4.68 -22.01 -12.82
CA ARG A 54 3.83 -23.19 -12.53
C ARG A 54 3.22 -23.78 -13.79
N GLU A 55 3.06 -23.00 -14.85
CA GLU A 55 2.52 -23.45 -16.14
C GLU A 55 3.60 -24.14 -17.00
N ASP A 56 4.87 -23.84 -16.76
CA ASP A 56 6.03 -24.46 -17.45
C ASP A 56 6.39 -25.87 -16.94
N TYR A 57 5.68 -26.42 -15.95
CA TYR A 57 5.91 -27.75 -15.35
C TYR A 57 4.69 -28.66 -15.48
#